data_AF-A0AAV2I9C6-F1
#
_entry.id   AF-A0AAV2I9C6-F1
#
_cell.length_a   1.000
_cell.length_b   1.000
_cell.length_c   1.000
_cell.angle_alpha   90.00
_cell.angle_beta   90.00
_cell.angle_gamma   90.00
#
_symmetry.space_group_name_H-M   'P 1'
#
loop_
_entity.id
_entity.type
_entity.pdbx_description
1 polymer ?
#
loop_
_entity_poly.entity_id
_entity_poly.type
_entity_poly.pdbx_seq_one_letter_code
_entity_poly.pdbx_strand_id
1 'polypeptide(L)'
;MALSWSMVKGISAIVVAKLVDMGLLDYQKEVYHYWPQFAAQNKKNITVEMLMSHQAGLIGLEEKITFYDYRDDWSKVENLLAIQAPKWPAGSAVGYHGLTLGMYADALVRKVDPQHRNLSVFFQDEIARPFDIEYYIGLPLEQYHRFARYKAASFWEQRFSYMDLFELTFNPYFQTALGFMDGGGEKALNNPELLSIGMPSGNGIGTARSIAKLYDFIANRGSIKGKQLLSPGVVEALMQPIT
;
A
#
# COMPACT_ATOMS: atom_id res chain seq x y z
N MET A 1 1.71 14.25 -14.47
CA MET A 1 1.41 13.14 -13.54
C MET A 1 0.77 13.71 -12.28
N ALA A 2 -0.13 12.99 -11.63
CA ALA A 2 -0.81 13.45 -10.42
C ALA A 2 -0.72 12.39 -9.31
N LEU A 3 -0.82 12.85 -8.07
CA LEU A 3 -0.93 11.98 -6.90
C LEU A 3 -2.27 11.22 -6.95
N SER A 4 -2.22 9.90 -6.87
CA SER A 4 -3.40 9.03 -6.98
C SER A 4 -3.88 8.49 -5.63
N TRP A 5 -3.23 8.88 -4.52
CA TRP A 5 -3.65 8.49 -3.16
C TRP A 5 -3.80 6.97 -3.03
N SER A 6 -4.85 6.53 -2.32
CA SER A 6 -5.17 5.14 -2.07
C SER A 6 -5.34 4.26 -3.30
N MET A 7 -5.43 4.81 -4.52
CA MET A 7 -5.38 3.98 -5.74
C MET A 7 -4.10 3.15 -5.82
N VAL A 8 -2.99 3.63 -5.23
CA VAL A 8 -1.73 2.89 -5.18
C VAL A 8 -1.87 1.53 -4.47
N LYS A 9 -2.85 1.36 -3.56
CA LYS A 9 -3.07 0.09 -2.86
C LYS A 9 -3.46 -1.03 -3.83
N GLY A 10 -4.20 -0.71 -4.89
CA GLY A 10 -4.50 -1.68 -5.93
C GLY A 10 -3.25 -2.11 -6.71
N ILE A 11 -2.30 -1.19 -6.89
CA ILE A 11 -1.00 -1.48 -7.52
C ILE A 11 -0.12 -2.31 -6.57
N SER A 12 -0.12 -1.99 -5.28
CA SER A 12 0.52 -2.81 -4.24
C SER A 12 -0.06 -4.23 -4.19
N ALA A 13 -1.38 -4.38 -4.35
CA ALA A 13 -2.03 -5.68 -4.46
C ALA A 13 -1.61 -6.44 -5.73
N ILE A 14 -1.41 -5.76 -6.87
CA ILE A 14 -0.85 -6.38 -8.08
C ILE A 14 0.60 -6.84 -7.86
N VAL A 15 1.41 -6.09 -7.11
CA VAL A 15 2.78 -6.52 -6.75
C VAL A 15 2.73 -7.79 -5.90
N VAL A 16 1.87 -7.83 -4.88
CA VAL A 16 1.67 -9.02 -4.05
C VAL A 16 1.17 -10.20 -4.89
N ALA A 17 0.22 -9.98 -5.80
CA ALA A 17 -0.24 -10.98 -6.74
C ALA A 17 0.89 -11.49 -7.65
N LYS A 18 1.81 -10.62 -8.08
CA LYS A 18 2.98 -11.01 -8.86
C LYS A 18 3.90 -11.94 -8.08
N LEU A 19 4.12 -11.68 -6.80
CA LEU A 19 4.89 -12.58 -5.92
C LEU A 19 4.20 -13.93 -5.73
N VAL A 20 2.87 -13.97 -5.66
CA VAL A 20 2.09 -15.22 -5.63
C VAL A 20 2.22 -15.98 -6.96
N ASP A 21 2.13 -15.29 -8.09
CA ASP A 21 2.31 -15.85 -9.43
C ASP A 21 3.72 -16.45 -9.64
N MET A 22 4.72 -15.88 -8.97
CA MET A 22 6.10 -16.38 -8.95
C MET A 22 6.32 -17.52 -7.95
N GLY A 23 5.31 -17.89 -7.15
CA GLY A 23 5.42 -18.91 -6.10
C GLY A 23 6.23 -18.47 -4.87
N LEU A 24 6.51 -17.17 -4.72
CA LEU A 24 7.27 -16.62 -3.59
C LEU A 24 6.38 -16.30 -2.38
N LEU A 25 5.08 -16.13 -2.62
CA LEU A 25 4.08 -15.83 -1.60
C LEU A 25 2.83 -16.69 -1.83
N ASP A 26 2.07 -16.96 -0.79
CA ASP A 26 0.81 -17.71 -0.86
C ASP A 26 -0.21 -17.00 0.03
N TYR A 27 -1.36 -16.66 -0.55
CA TYR A 27 -2.44 -15.95 0.14
C TYR A 27 -2.95 -16.70 1.38
N GLN A 28 -2.95 -18.04 1.34
CA GLN A 28 -3.48 -18.88 2.39
C GLN A 28 -2.45 -19.20 3.48
N LYS A 29 -1.18 -18.83 3.27
CA LYS A 29 -0.13 -18.99 4.28
C LYS A 29 -0.17 -17.87 5.30
N GLU A 30 0.19 -18.22 6.53
CA GLU A 30 0.34 -17.25 7.60
C GLU A 30 1.54 -16.35 7.36
N VAL A 31 1.38 -15.06 7.65
CA VAL A 31 2.41 -14.03 7.45
C VAL A 31 3.71 -14.39 8.20
N TYR A 32 3.62 -15.03 9.36
CA TYR A 32 4.80 -15.42 10.13
C TYR A 32 5.69 -16.44 9.43
N HIS A 33 5.16 -17.18 8.44
CA HIS A 33 5.96 -18.09 7.63
C HIS A 33 7.06 -17.35 6.85
N TYR A 34 6.73 -16.15 6.35
CA TYR A 34 7.66 -15.28 5.63
C TYR A 34 8.37 -14.29 6.56
N TRP A 35 7.73 -13.94 7.67
CA TRP A 35 8.20 -12.93 8.60
C TRP A 35 8.02 -13.37 10.05
N PRO A 36 8.94 -14.18 10.61
CA PRO A 36 8.75 -14.82 11.91
C PRO A 36 8.44 -13.86 13.07
N GLN A 37 9.02 -12.66 13.07
CA GLN A 37 8.79 -11.63 14.08
C GLN A 37 7.33 -11.15 14.10
N PHE A 38 6.61 -11.25 12.98
CA PHE A 38 5.20 -10.90 12.89
C PHE A 38 4.33 -11.75 13.83
N ALA A 39 4.76 -12.95 14.23
CA ALA A 39 4.02 -13.82 15.15
C ALA A 39 3.76 -13.22 16.55
N ALA A 40 4.44 -12.12 16.91
CA ALA A 40 4.23 -11.42 18.16
C ALA A 40 2.77 -10.95 18.35
N GLN A 41 2.35 -10.69 19.58
CA GLN A 41 1.01 -10.17 19.92
C GLN A 41 -0.16 -10.97 19.31
N ASN A 42 -0.10 -12.31 19.37
CA ASN A 42 -1.16 -13.22 18.92
C ASN A 42 -1.48 -13.16 17.41
N LYS A 43 -0.52 -12.78 16.58
CA LYS A 43 -0.68 -12.66 15.12
C LYS A 43 -0.32 -13.92 14.32
N LYS A 44 -0.08 -15.05 14.99
CA LYS A 44 0.33 -16.32 14.35
C LYS A 44 -0.66 -16.83 13.29
N ASN A 45 -1.96 -16.58 13.45
CA ASN A 45 -2.98 -17.13 12.55
C ASN A 45 -3.37 -16.16 11.42
N ILE A 46 -2.71 -15.01 11.29
CA ILE A 46 -3.02 -14.02 10.26
C ILE A 46 -2.41 -14.50 8.93
N THR A 47 -3.27 -14.78 7.95
CA THR A 47 -2.84 -15.11 6.59
C THR A 47 -2.47 -13.86 5.79
N VAL A 48 -1.72 -14.06 4.70
CA VAL A 48 -1.45 -12.99 3.72
C VAL A 48 -2.77 -12.43 3.18
N GLU A 49 -3.76 -13.26 2.91
CA GLU A 49 -5.10 -12.85 2.48
C GLU A 49 -5.80 -11.95 3.52
N MET A 50 -5.83 -12.34 4.79
CA MET A 50 -6.41 -11.52 5.87
C MET A 50 -5.71 -10.17 6.00
N LEU A 51 -4.39 -10.15 5.87
CA LEU A 51 -3.59 -8.93 5.92
C LEU A 51 -3.90 -8.00 4.75
N MET A 52 -3.93 -8.54 3.52
CA MET A 52 -4.18 -7.77 2.30
C MET A 52 -5.64 -7.35 2.13
N SER A 53 -6.57 -7.96 2.86
CA SER A 53 -8.00 -7.67 2.84
C SER A 53 -8.50 -6.87 4.06
N HIS A 54 -7.59 -6.22 4.80
CA HIS A 54 -7.93 -5.35 5.93
C HIS A 54 -8.55 -6.04 7.16
N GLN A 55 -8.38 -7.35 7.29
CA GLN A 55 -8.96 -8.15 8.37
C GLN A 55 -8.01 -8.37 9.55
N ALA A 56 -6.75 -7.94 9.44
CA ALA A 56 -5.73 -8.18 10.46
C ALA A 56 -5.87 -7.32 11.74
N GLY A 57 -6.72 -6.29 11.73
CA GLY A 57 -6.87 -5.37 12.86
C GLY A 57 -5.68 -4.42 13.08
N LEU A 58 -4.80 -4.24 12.09
CA LEU A 58 -3.55 -3.48 12.20
C LEU A 58 -3.66 -2.11 11.50
N ILE A 59 -4.72 -1.37 11.82
CA ILE A 59 -5.11 -0.15 11.11
C ILE A 59 -4.17 1.04 11.32
N GLY A 60 -3.27 0.98 12.30
CA GLY A 60 -2.27 2.01 12.61
C GLY A 60 -1.25 1.50 13.63
N LEU A 61 -0.26 2.35 13.93
CA LEU A 61 0.80 2.07 14.90
C LEU A 61 0.52 2.78 16.24
N GLU A 62 0.92 2.18 17.36
CA GLU A 62 0.91 2.88 18.67
C GLU A 62 1.93 4.03 18.71
N GLU A 63 3.06 3.86 18.03
CA GLU A 63 4.13 4.86 17.98
C GLU A 63 4.05 5.69 16.71
N LYS A 64 4.36 6.98 16.85
CA LYS A 64 4.44 7.89 15.70
C LYS A 64 5.70 7.62 14.88
N ILE A 65 5.52 7.62 13.56
CA ILE A 65 6.62 7.59 12.59
C ILE A 65 6.49 8.76 11.62
N THR A 66 7.61 9.19 11.06
CA THR A 66 7.69 10.19 10.00
C THR A 66 7.88 9.52 8.64
N PHE A 67 7.69 10.28 7.56
CA PHE A 67 8.09 9.82 6.22
C PHE A 67 9.58 9.51 6.14
N TYR A 68 10.41 10.23 6.88
CA TYR A 68 11.85 10.01 6.93
C TYR A 68 12.21 8.72 7.66
N ASP A 69 11.50 8.37 8.74
CA ASP A 69 11.67 7.04 9.37
C ASP A 69 11.41 5.92 8.34
N TYR A 70 10.37 6.05 7.52
CA TYR A 70 10.08 5.07 6.47
C TYR A 70 11.18 4.98 5.39
N ARG A 71 11.79 6.10 5.02
CA ARG A 71 12.87 6.16 4.02
C ARG A 71 14.21 5.68 4.57
N ASP A 72 14.57 6.15 5.75
CA ASP A 72 15.94 6.14 6.28
C ASP A 72 16.13 5.09 7.39
N ASP A 73 15.07 4.68 8.08
CA ASP A 73 15.11 3.71 9.19
C ASP A 73 14.01 2.65 9.04
N TRP A 74 14.09 1.87 7.96
CA TRP A 74 13.16 0.78 7.71
C TRP A 74 13.12 -0.23 8.87
N SER A 75 14.24 -0.49 9.53
CA SER A 75 14.32 -1.44 10.65
C SER A 75 13.41 -1.03 11.81
N LYS A 76 13.37 0.27 12.14
CA LYS A 76 12.42 0.81 13.14
C LYS A 76 10.98 0.59 12.70
N VAL A 77 10.64 0.93 11.45
CA VAL A 77 9.27 0.78 10.93
C VAL A 77 8.84 -0.70 10.92
N GLU A 78 9.70 -1.59 10.43
CA GLU A 78 9.47 -3.03 10.41
C GLU A 78 9.24 -3.58 11.83
N ASN A 79 10.06 -3.19 12.79
CA ASN A 79 9.90 -3.62 14.17
C ASN A 79 8.54 -3.19 14.74
N LEU A 80 8.14 -1.93 14.55
CA LEU A 80 6.83 -1.42 15.00
C LEU A 80 5.67 -2.20 14.39
N LEU A 81 5.73 -2.46 13.08
CA LEU A 81 4.73 -3.27 12.38
C LEU A 81 4.65 -4.69 12.92
N ALA A 82 5.80 -5.32 13.25
CA ALA A 82 5.87 -6.67 13.80
C ALA A 82 5.31 -6.77 15.23
N ILE A 83 5.52 -5.76 16.08
CA ILE A 83 5.12 -5.81 17.48
C ILE A 83 3.75 -5.16 17.76
N GLN A 84 3.11 -4.53 16.77
CA GLN A 84 1.77 -3.98 16.90
C GLN A 84 0.76 -5.09 17.23
N ALA A 85 -0.08 -4.86 18.25
CA ALA A 85 -1.21 -5.73 18.56
C ALA A 85 -2.41 -5.41 17.65
N PRO A 86 -3.13 -6.43 17.14
CA PRO A 86 -4.41 -6.21 16.47
C PRO A 86 -5.40 -5.48 17.38
N LYS A 87 -6.14 -4.53 16.84
CA LYS A 87 -7.21 -3.81 17.56
C LYS A 87 -8.46 -4.68 17.79
N TRP A 88 -8.61 -5.77 17.03
CA TRP A 88 -9.61 -6.82 17.19
C TRP A 88 -9.02 -8.16 16.70
N PRO A 89 -9.62 -9.32 17.05
CA PRO A 89 -9.19 -10.61 16.52
C PRO A 89 -9.20 -10.63 14.98
N ALA A 90 -8.13 -11.13 14.37
CA ALA A 90 -8.05 -11.19 12.91
C ALA A 90 -9.19 -12.03 12.32
N GLY A 91 -9.81 -11.53 11.26
CA GLY A 91 -10.98 -12.15 10.62
C GLY A 91 -12.31 -11.88 11.31
N SER A 92 -12.35 -11.26 12.50
CA SER A 92 -13.63 -10.94 13.16
C SER A 92 -14.27 -9.63 12.68
N ALA A 93 -13.49 -8.76 12.03
CA ALA A 93 -13.96 -7.50 11.46
C ALA A 93 -12.99 -6.99 10.39
N VAL A 94 -13.49 -6.12 9.52
CA VAL A 94 -12.71 -5.36 8.53
C VAL A 94 -12.52 -3.94 9.03
N GLY A 95 -11.29 -3.44 8.94
CA GLY A 95 -10.99 -2.04 9.23
C GLY A 95 -9.93 -1.52 8.31
N TYR A 96 -10.19 -0.37 7.68
CA TYR A 96 -9.32 0.14 6.63
C TYR A 96 -7.91 0.47 7.15
N HIS A 97 -6.91 -0.25 6.64
CA HIS A 97 -5.49 -0.02 6.92
C HIS A 97 -4.99 1.10 5.99
N GLY A 98 -5.28 2.35 6.37
CA GLY A 98 -5.11 3.51 5.49
C GLY A 98 -3.67 3.71 5.01
N LEU A 99 -2.68 3.54 5.89
CA LEU A 99 -1.27 3.63 5.55
C LEU A 99 -0.55 2.31 5.74
N THR A 100 -0.91 1.57 6.80
CA THR A 100 -0.23 0.33 7.18
C THR A 100 -0.38 -0.79 6.17
N LEU A 101 -1.45 -0.84 5.33
CA LEU A 101 -1.58 -1.89 4.30
C LEU A 101 -0.35 -1.93 3.40
N GLY A 102 0.07 -0.77 2.92
CA GLY A 102 1.25 -0.64 2.06
C GLY A 102 2.53 -0.96 2.81
N MET A 103 2.65 -0.52 4.06
CA MET A 103 3.84 -0.82 4.87
C MET A 103 3.99 -2.33 5.10
N TYR A 104 2.89 -3.04 5.35
CA TYR A 104 2.86 -4.49 5.48
C TYR A 104 3.15 -5.20 4.15
N ALA A 105 2.59 -4.71 3.04
CA ALA A 105 2.93 -5.23 1.72
C ALA A 105 4.41 -5.02 1.38
N ASP A 106 4.99 -3.86 1.73
CA ASP A 106 6.44 -3.57 1.55
C ASP A 106 7.31 -4.51 2.39
N ALA A 107 6.92 -4.75 3.65
CA ALA A 107 7.59 -5.74 4.48
C ALA A 107 7.57 -7.13 3.85
N LEU A 108 6.41 -7.61 3.39
CA LEU A 108 6.31 -8.90 2.71
C LEU A 108 7.20 -8.97 1.47
N VAL A 109 7.16 -7.96 0.60
CA VAL A 109 8.01 -7.90 -0.61
C VAL A 109 9.48 -8.03 -0.22
N ARG A 110 9.95 -7.25 0.77
CA ARG A 110 11.35 -7.31 1.24
C ARG A 110 11.73 -8.67 1.82
N LYS A 111 10.79 -9.40 2.43
CA LYS A 111 11.05 -10.73 2.99
C LYS A 111 11.14 -11.82 1.92
N VAL A 112 10.31 -11.75 0.87
CA VAL A 112 10.20 -12.85 -0.11
C VAL A 112 10.90 -12.59 -1.44
N ASP A 113 11.16 -11.33 -1.81
CA ASP A 113 11.96 -11.00 -2.99
C ASP A 113 13.40 -11.46 -2.78
N PRO A 114 13.99 -12.27 -3.68
CA PRO A 114 15.37 -12.75 -3.55
C PRO A 114 16.43 -11.64 -3.48
N GLN A 115 16.13 -10.45 -4.02
CA GLN A 115 17.00 -9.28 -3.95
C GLN A 115 16.70 -8.38 -2.75
N HIS A 116 15.72 -8.75 -1.92
CA HIS A 116 15.24 -7.98 -0.76
C HIS A 116 14.90 -6.52 -1.08
N ARG A 117 14.44 -6.26 -2.31
CA ARG A 117 14.03 -4.92 -2.75
C ARG A 117 12.77 -4.51 -1.99
N ASN A 118 12.57 -3.20 -1.89
CA ASN A 118 11.30 -2.66 -1.44
C ASN A 118 10.25 -2.75 -2.56
N LEU A 119 8.97 -2.61 -2.19
CA LEU A 119 7.83 -2.69 -3.10
C LEU A 119 7.92 -1.68 -4.25
N SER A 120 8.40 -0.47 -3.99
CA SER A 120 8.57 0.56 -5.02
C SER A 120 9.55 0.11 -6.11
N VAL A 121 10.74 -0.36 -5.71
CA VAL A 121 11.78 -0.81 -6.63
C VAL A 121 11.33 -2.08 -7.35
N PHE A 122 10.77 -3.05 -6.63
CA PHE A 122 10.20 -4.27 -7.24
C PHE A 122 9.14 -3.92 -8.28
N PHE A 123 8.19 -3.03 -7.95
CA PHE A 123 7.18 -2.56 -8.88
C PHE A 123 7.80 -1.93 -10.13
N GLN A 124 8.81 -1.07 -9.96
CA GLN A 124 9.47 -0.43 -11.09
C GLN A 124 10.16 -1.44 -12.02
N ASP A 125 10.88 -2.38 -11.43
CA ASP A 125 11.69 -3.35 -12.16
C ASP A 125 10.84 -4.43 -12.85
N GLU A 126 9.86 -4.99 -12.14
CA GLU A 126 9.12 -6.18 -12.58
C GLU A 126 7.83 -5.83 -13.33
N ILE A 127 7.27 -4.64 -13.11
CA ILE A 127 5.95 -4.26 -13.64
C ILE A 127 6.01 -2.96 -14.43
N ALA A 128 6.49 -1.86 -13.85
CA ALA A 128 6.34 -0.57 -14.49
C ALA A 128 7.16 -0.46 -15.79
N ARG A 129 8.47 -0.76 -15.74
CA ARG A 129 9.33 -0.69 -16.93
C ARG A 129 9.02 -1.76 -17.98
N PRO A 130 8.85 -3.06 -17.65
CA PRO A 130 8.60 -4.10 -18.66
C PRO A 130 7.27 -3.93 -19.42
N PHE A 131 6.28 -3.31 -18.76
CA PHE A 131 4.94 -3.09 -19.31
C PHE A 131 4.70 -1.63 -19.74
N ASP A 132 5.73 -0.78 -19.68
CA ASP A 132 5.66 0.64 -20.08
C ASP A 132 4.51 1.38 -19.36
N ILE A 133 4.49 1.25 -18.03
CA ILE A 133 3.55 1.92 -17.14
C ILE A 133 4.28 3.12 -16.53
N GLU A 134 3.89 4.32 -16.94
CA GLU A 134 4.43 5.55 -16.34
C GLU A 134 3.70 5.85 -15.02
N TYR A 135 4.11 5.13 -13.99
CA TYR A 135 3.61 5.25 -12.62
C TYR A 135 4.76 5.03 -11.64
N TYR A 136 4.76 5.77 -10.54
CA TYR A 136 5.81 5.79 -9.55
C TYR A 136 5.23 5.64 -8.17
N ILE A 137 5.78 4.72 -7.40
CA ILE A 137 5.56 4.65 -5.95
C ILE A 137 6.76 5.34 -5.34
N GLY A 138 6.68 6.65 -5.10
CA GLY A 138 7.86 7.49 -4.89
C GLY A 138 8.37 8.04 -6.22
N LEU A 139 8.10 9.32 -6.48
CA LEU A 139 8.44 9.99 -7.73
C LEU A 139 9.93 10.38 -7.75
N PRO A 140 10.73 9.95 -8.75
CA PRO A 140 12.10 10.42 -8.90
C PRO A 140 12.16 11.94 -9.00
N LEU A 141 13.13 12.56 -8.33
CA LEU A 141 13.24 14.02 -8.22
C LEU A 141 13.33 14.68 -9.59
N GLU A 142 14.01 14.05 -10.54
CA GLU A 142 14.13 14.49 -11.92
C GLU A 142 12.79 14.54 -12.67
N GLN A 143 11.80 13.75 -12.25
CA GLN A 143 10.45 13.73 -12.84
C GLN A 143 9.50 14.74 -12.18
N TYR A 144 9.91 15.41 -11.10
CA TYR A 144 9.04 16.33 -10.35
C TYR A 144 8.51 17.48 -11.21
N HIS A 145 9.24 17.90 -12.24
CA HIS A 145 8.79 18.94 -13.18
C HIS A 145 7.49 18.58 -13.93
N ARG A 146 7.11 17.30 -13.97
CA ARG A 146 5.89 16.78 -14.60
C ARG A 146 4.76 16.54 -13.60
N PHE A 147 4.99 16.80 -12.32
CA PHE A 147 4.00 16.64 -11.27
C PHE A 147 2.99 17.80 -11.31
N ALA A 148 1.72 17.45 -11.39
CA ALA A 148 0.61 18.39 -11.25
C ALA A 148 0.47 18.71 -9.75
N ARG A 149 0.61 19.99 -9.40
CA ARG A 149 0.53 20.43 -8.01
C ARG A 149 -0.82 20.11 -7.42
N TYR A 150 -0.81 19.51 -6.23
CA TYR A 150 -1.99 19.30 -5.44
C TYR A 150 -2.55 20.65 -4.97
N LYS A 151 -3.87 20.81 -5.09
CA LYS A 151 -4.61 21.94 -4.51
C LYS A 151 -5.66 21.36 -3.57
N ALA A 152 -5.62 21.76 -2.31
CA ALA A 152 -6.67 21.38 -1.38
C ALA A 152 -7.97 22.07 -1.80
N ALA A 153 -9.08 21.34 -1.71
CA ALA A 153 -10.39 21.93 -1.83
C ALA A 153 -10.57 23.01 -0.74
N SER A 154 -11.25 24.09 -1.06
CA SER A 154 -11.58 25.15 -0.12
C SER A 154 -12.49 24.63 1.00
N PHE A 155 -12.57 25.39 2.09
CA PHE A 155 -13.47 25.08 3.20
C PHE A 155 -14.92 24.89 2.71
N TRP A 156 -15.37 25.77 1.80
CA TRP A 156 -16.71 25.71 1.25
C TRP A 156 -16.96 24.44 0.45
N GLU A 157 -16.00 23.99 -0.34
CA GLU A 157 -16.10 22.74 -1.10
C GLU A 157 -16.13 21.50 -0.18
N GLN A 158 -15.41 21.55 0.94
CA GLN A 158 -15.32 20.44 1.90
C GLN A 158 -16.40 20.44 2.99
N ARG A 159 -17.30 21.44 3.04
CA ARG A 159 -18.24 21.65 4.16
C ARG A 159 -19.09 20.43 4.55
N PHE A 160 -19.47 19.60 3.57
CA PHE A 160 -20.25 18.38 3.85
C PHE A 160 -19.35 17.28 4.40
N SER A 161 -18.16 17.09 3.80
CA SER A 161 -17.18 16.13 4.31
C SER A 161 -16.70 16.46 5.72
N TYR A 162 -16.58 17.74 6.08
CA TYR A 162 -16.19 18.14 7.43
C TYR A 162 -17.21 17.75 8.51
N MET A 163 -18.50 17.70 8.18
CA MET A 163 -19.51 17.23 9.13
C MET A 163 -19.30 15.74 9.42
N ASP A 164 -19.12 14.92 8.38
CA ASP A 164 -18.83 13.50 8.51
C ASP A 164 -17.49 13.24 9.24
N LEU A 165 -16.46 14.03 8.90
CA LEU A 165 -15.14 13.98 9.55
C LEU A 165 -15.18 14.41 11.01
N PHE A 166 -16.04 15.36 11.38
CA PHE A 166 -16.18 15.81 12.77
C PHE A 166 -16.70 14.69 13.66
N GLU A 167 -17.69 13.92 13.20
CA GLU A 167 -18.17 12.75 13.92
C GLU A 167 -17.08 11.68 14.09
N LEU A 168 -16.28 11.45 13.04
CA LEU A 168 -15.15 10.51 13.07
C LEU A 168 -13.99 11.00 13.93
N THR A 169 -13.86 12.30 14.19
CA THR A 169 -12.75 12.88 14.96
C THR A 169 -12.69 12.33 16.39
N PHE A 170 -13.83 11.94 16.97
CA PHE A 170 -13.85 11.36 18.31
C PHE A 170 -13.77 9.82 18.33
N ASN A 171 -13.72 9.17 17.16
CA ASN A 171 -13.61 7.73 17.05
C ASN A 171 -12.15 7.28 17.29
N PRO A 172 -11.87 6.42 18.28
CA PRO A 172 -10.51 5.98 18.59
C PRO A 172 -9.85 5.16 17.48
N TYR A 173 -10.62 4.42 16.67
CA TYR A 173 -10.11 3.70 15.51
C TYR A 173 -9.70 4.65 14.39
N PHE A 174 -10.47 5.72 14.18
CA PHE A 174 -10.12 6.75 13.19
C PHE A 174 -8.84 7.49 13.59
N GLN A 175 -8.70 7.84 14.87
CA GLN A 175 -7.48 8.45 15.40
C GLN A 175 -6.27 7.52 15.31
N THR A 176 -6.45 6.21 15.56
CA THR A 176 -5.39 5.22 15.35
C THR A 176 -4.96 5.16 13.88
N ALA A 177 -5.91 5.14 12.94
CA ALA A 177 -5.63 4.93 11.53
C ALA A 177 -4.88 6.09 10.84
N LEU A 178 -5.00 7.30 11.39
CA LEU A 178 -4.42 8.51 10.78
C LEU A 178 -3.42 9.24 11.69
N GLY A 179 -3.45 9.02 12.99
CA GLY A 179 -2.70 9.82 13.97
C GLY A 179 -1.22 9.42 14.15
N PHE A 180 -0.81 8.30 13.55
CA PHE A 180 0.54 7.75 13.74
C PHE A 180 1.58 8.31 12.75
N MET A 181 1.17 9.09 11.74
CA MET A 181 2.08 9.64 10.75
C MET A 181 1.81 11.11 10.46
N ASP A 182 2.83 11.95 10.61
CA ASP A 182 2.77 13.37 10.25
C ASP A 182 3.12 13.54 8.76
N GLY A 183 2.43 14.47 8.08
CA GLY A 183 2.71 14.79 6.67
C GLY A 183 1.48 15.03 5.79
N GLY A 184 0.36 15.41 6.37
CA GLY A 184 -0.82 15.89 5.65
C GLY A 184 -0.69 17.35 5.18
N GLY A 185 -1.67 17.77 4.36
CA GLY A 185 -1.83 19.17 3.96
C GLY A 185 -1.11 19.56 2.68
N GLU A 186 -1.56 20.66 2.06
CA GLU A 186 -1.17 21.07 0.71
C GLU A 186 0.36 21.24 0.54
N LYS A 187 1.07 21.73 1.57
CA LYS A 187 2.53 21.89 1.51
C LYS A 187 3.27 20.56 1.44
N ALA A 188 2.91 19.59 2.29
CA ALA A 188 3.55 18.27 2.32
C ALA A 188 3.28 17.50 1.02
N LEU A 189 2.04 17.56 0.53
CA LEU A 189 1.59 16.91 -0.72
C LEU A 189 2.18 17.50 -2.00
N ASN A 190 2.85 18.65 -1.89
CA ASN A 190 3.61 19.27 -2.97
C ASN A 190 5.13 19.23 -2.72
N ASN A 191 5.62 18.62 -1.64
CA ASN A 191 7.05 18.58 -1.34
C ASN A 191 7.74 17.47 -2.18
N PRO A 192 8.67 17.81 -3.10
CA PRO A 192 9.36 16.82 -3.94
C PRO A 192 10.09 15.73 -3.13
N GLU A 193 10.67 16.08 -1.98
CA GLU A 193 11.36 15.12 -1.13
C GLU A 193 10.37 14.09 -0.55
N LEU A 194 9.24 14.54 -0.01
CA LEU A 194 8.22 13.62 0.54
C LEU A 194 7.58 12.76 -0.55
N LEU A 195 7.32 13.34 -1.72
CA LEU A 195 6.76 12.60 -2.86
C LEU A 195 7.73 11.59 -3.45
N SER A 196 9.04 11.75 -3.24
CA SER A 196 10.05 10.76 -3.63
C SER A 196 10.06 9.52 -2.73
N ILE A 197 9.47 9.61 -1.54
CA ILE A 197 9.37 8.50 -0.60
C ILE A 197 8.29 7.54 -1.07
N GLY A 198 8.70 6.31 -1.40
CA GLY A 198 7.86 5.28 -2.00
C GLY A 198 6.90 4.60 -1.06
N MET A 199 6.08 5.35 -0.32
CA MET A 199 5.03 4.81 0.56
C MET A 199 3.88 4.19 -0.24
N PRO A 200 3.73 2.85 -0.28
CA PRO A 200 2.85 2.13 -1.20
C PRO A 200 1.39 2.06 -0.74
N SER A 201 0.96 3.09 0.01
CA SER A 201 -0.43 3.31 0.40
C SER A 201 -0.93 4.73 0.16
N GLY A 202 -0.03 5.69 -0.08
CA GLY A 202 -0.39 7.10 -0.29
C GLY A 202 0.40 7.83 -1.38
N ASN A 203 1.66 7.44 -1.66
CA ASN A 203 2.58 8.21 -2.50
C ASN A 203 2.71 7.65 -3.93
N GLY A 204 1.60 7.18 -4.49
CA GLY A 204 1.53 6.75 -5.87
C GLY A 204 1.27 7.91 -6.82
N ILE A 205 2.11 8.09 -7.84
CA ILE A 205 2.07 9.21 -8.78
C ILE A 205 2.18 8.68 -10.20
N GLY A 206 1.24 9.06 -11.07
CA GLY A 206 1.30 8.65 -12.46
C GLY A 206 0.25 9.35 -13.32
N THR A 207 -0.07 8.74 -14.45
CA THR A 207 -1.14 9.22 -15.34
C THR A 207 -2.34 8.28 -15.25
N ALA A 208 -3.54 8.81 -15.52
CA ALA A 208 -4.75 7.99 -15.65
C ALA A 208 -4.58 6.90 -16.71
N ARG A 209 -3.84 7.19 -17.80
CA ARG A 209 -3.54 6.23 -18.86
C ARG A 209 -2.67 5.08 -18.37
N SER A 210 -1.66 5.34 -17.55
CA SER A 210 -0.80 4.31 -16.98
C SER A 210 -1.57 3.38 -16.05
N ILE A 211 -2.43 3.96 -15.19
CA ILE A 211 -3.31 3.18 -14.31
C ILE A 211 -4.26 2.33 -15.15
N ALA A 212 -4.94 2.92 -16.14
CA ALA A 212 -5.85 2.20 -17.02
C ALA A 212 -5.14 1.06 -17.77
N LYS A 213 -3.93 1.30 -18.28
CA LYS A 213 -3.11 0.29 -18.96
C LYS A 213 -2.74 -0.88 -18.04
N LEU A 214 -2.39 -0.60 -16.79
CA LEU A 214 -2.11 -1.65 -15.80
C LEU A 214 -3.37 -2.47 -15.49
N TYR A 215 -4.51 -1.82 -15.25
CA TYR A 215 -5.78 -2.50 -14.99
C TYR A 215 -6.36 -3.20 -16.22
N ASP A 216 -6.01 -2.80 -17.43
CA ASP A 216 -6.37 -3.49 -18.67
C ASP A 216 -5.81 -4.93 -18.66
N PHE A 217 -4.60 -5.15 -18.12
CA PHE A 217 -4.09 -6.52 -17.94
C PHE A 217 -4.99 -7.33 -17.02
N ILE A 218 -5.45 -6.75 -15.91
CA ILE A 218 -6.34 -7.44 -14.96
C ILE A 218 -7.68 -7.77 -15.62
N ALA A 219 -8.27 -6.82 -16.35
CA ALA A 219 -9.50 -7.02 -17.10
C ALA A 219 -9.37 -8.11 -18.19
N ASN A 220 -8.17 -8.29 -18.75
CA ASN A 220 -7.86 -9.30 -19.76
C ASN A 220 -7.15 -10.53 -19.19
N ARG A 221 -7.52 -10.95 -17.96
CA ARG A 221 -7.04 -12.19 -17.31
C ARG A 221 -5.51 -12.29 -17.22
N GLY A 222 -4.85 -11.15 -17.05
CA GLY A 222 -3.41 -11.03 -16.82
C GLY A 222 -2.57 -10.89 -18.09
N SER A 223 -3.15 -10.83 -19.29
CA SER A 223 -2.38 -10.76 -20.53
C SER A 223 -2.98 -9.87 -21.62
N ILE A 224 -2.12 -9.14 -22.34
CA ILE A 224 -2.51 -8.31 -23.49
C ILE A 224 -1.45 -8.47 -24.58
N LYS A 225 -1.88 -8.73 -25.82
CA LYS A 225 -1.01 -8.75 -27.02
C LYS A 225 0.27 -9.58 -26.83
N GLY A 226 0.15 -10.75 -26.20
CA GLY A 226 1.27 -11.67 -25.96
C GLY A 226 2.20 -11.31 -24.78
N LYS A 227 1.98 -10.18 -24.09
CA LYS A 227 2.64 -9.88 -22.80
C LYS A 227 1.78 -10.41 -21.66
N GLN A 228 2.38 -11.14 -20.71
CA GLN A 228 1.71 -11.67 -19.54
C GLN A 228 2.23 -11.01 -18.26
N LEU A 229 1.35 -10.31 -17.55
CA LEU A 229 1.61 -9.70 -16.26
C LEU A 229 1.43 -10.71 -15.12
N LEU A 230 0.30 -11.44 -15.14
CA LEU A 230 -0.08 -12.46 -14.17
C LEU A 230 -0.69 -13.67 -14.88
N SER A 231 -0.59 -14.86 -14.28
CA SER A 231 -1.36 -16.00 -14.77
C SER A 231 -2.87 -15.80 -14.55
N PRO A 232 -3.74 -16.41 -15.39
CA PRO A 232 -5.19 -16.29 -15.24
C PRO A 232 -5.72 -16.74 -13.88
N GLY A 233 -5.11 -17.78 -13.27
CA GLY A 233 -5.52 -18.29 -11.96
C GLY A 233 -5.24 -17.29 -10.83
N VAL A 234 -4.11 -16.58 -10.88
CA VAL A 234 -3.80 -15.53 -9.90
C VAL A 234 -4.72 -14.32 -10.07
N VAL A 235 -5.05 -13.95 -11.30
CA VAL A 235 -6.03 -12.87 -11.54
C VAL A 235 -7.40 -13.25 -11.01
N GLU A 236 -7.82 -14.50 -11.19
CA GLU A 236 -9.07 -15.01 -10.62
C GLU A 236 -9.05 -14.92 -9.08
N ALA A 237 -8.00 -15.42 -8.44
CA ALA A 237 -7.83 -15.31 -6.98
C ALA A 237 -7.87 -13.86 -6.47
N LEU A 238 -7.21 -12.94 -7.18
CA LEU A 238 -7.21 -11.51 -6.84
C LEU A 238 -8.62 -10.88 -6.87
N MET A 239 -9.52 -11.41 -7.70
CA MET A 239 -10.88 -10.91 -7.88
C MET A 239 -11.93 -11.68 -7.05
N GLN A 240 -11.54 -12.76 -6.38
CA GLN A 240 -12.48 -13.50 -5.53
C GLN A 240 -12.86 -12.65 -4.31
N PRO A 241 -14.17 -12.43 -4.06
CA PRO A 241 -14.60 -11.76 -2.84
C PRO A 241 -14.17 -12.57 -1.62
N ILE A 242 -13.55 -11.89 -0.66
CA ILE A 242 -13.16 -12.49 0.61
C ILE A 242 -14.32 -12.26 1.59
N THR A 243 -14.78 -13.35 2.21
CA THR A 243 -15.88 -13.35 3.19
C THR A 243 -15.38 -13.21 4.61
#